data_AF-X1QA58-F1
#
_entry.id   AF-X1QA58-F1
#
_cell.length_a   1.000
_cell.length_b   1.000
_cell.length_c   1.000
_cell.angle_alpha   90.00
_cell.angle_beta   90.00
_cell.angle_gamma   90.00
#
_symmetry.space_group_name_H-M   'P 1'
#
loop_
_entity.id
_entity.type
_entity.pdbx_description
1 polymer ?
#
loop_
_entity_poly.entity_id
_entity_poly.type
_entity_poly.pdbx_seq_one_letter_code
_entity_poly.pdbx_strand_id
1 'polypeptide(L)'
;NLGAGLYLSPKVSKSLFAQLYLMNDAFDNYKTIKLAHSEDDQVVKSLKMQGVDLGEFVYYQGFRGPIKIWDVRKVPENILVKEEFLRRSGDWAEFDDLEVVK
;
A
#
# COMPACT_ATOMS: atom_id res chain seq x y z
N ASN A 1 -26.63 6.09 12.12
CA ASN A 1 -25.42 5.35 11.70
C ASN A 1 -25.57 4.87 10.27
N LEU A 2 -25.35 5.76 9.30
CA LEU A 2 -25.20 5.37 7.91
C LEU A 2 -23.71 5.07 7.69
N GLY A 3 -23.39 3.81 7.43
CA GLY A 3 -22.04 3.35 7.12
C GLY A 3 -22.01 2.75 5.73
N ALA A 4 -20.85 2.79 5.07
CA ALA A 4 -20.64 2.11 3.80
C ALA A 4 -19.79 0.86 4.03
N GLY A 5 -20.12 -0.23 3.34
CA GLY A 5 -19.29 -1.43 3.29
C GLY A 5 -18.49 -1.47 1.99
N LEU A 6 -17.22 -1.87 2.07
CA LEU A 6 -16.39 -2.16 0.90
C LEU A 6 -16.27 -3.66 0.72
N TYR A 7 -16.76 -4.19 -0.40
CA TYR A 7 -16.52 -5.59 -0.77
C TYR A 7 -15.20 -5.70 -1.55
N LEU A 8 -14.32 -6.58 -1.07
CA LEU A 8 -13.08 -6.93 -1.75
C LEU A 8 -13.17 -8.39 -2.22
N SER A 9 -12.96 -8.62 -3.52
CA SER A 9 -12.86 -9.99 -4.02
C SER A 9 -11.63 -10.70 -3.41
N PRO A 10 -11.59 -12.04 -3.39
CA PRO A 10 -10.44 -12.80 -2.87
C PRO A 10 -9.10 -12.46 -3.56
N LYS A 11 -9.15 -11.95 -4.80
CA LYS A 11 -7.96 -11.48 -5.52
C LYS A 11 -7.55 -10.08 -5.06
N VAL A 12 -8.49 -9.15 -4.94
CA VAL A 12 -8.23 -7.76 -4.57
C VAL A 12 -7.80 -7.64 -3.11
N SER A 13 -8.39 -8.43 -2.20
CA SER A 13 -8.04 -8.41 -0.77
C SER A 13 -6.56 -8.75 -0.50
N LYS A 14 -5.92 -9.49 -1.42
CA LYS A 14 -4.51 -9.86 -1.35
C LYS A 14 -3.56 -8.80 -1.91
N SER A 15 -4.07 -7.76 -2.57
CA SER A 15 -3.24 -6.70 -3.16
C SER A 15 -2.61 -5.80 -2.09
N LEU A 16 -1.48 -5.17 -2.42
CA LEU A 16 -0.86 -4.14 -1.57
C LEU A 16 -1.81 -2.97 -1.28
N PHE A 17 -2.63 -2.60 -2.26
CA PHE A 17 -3.66 -1.57 -2.07
C PHE A 17 -4.63 -1.95 -0.94
N ALA A 18 -5.19 -3.17 -0.97
CA ALA A 18 -6.08 -3.59 0.10
C ALA A 18 -5.34 -3.73 1.43
N GLN A 19 -4.23 -4.48 1.45
CA GLN A 19 -3.55 -4.85 2.69
C GLN A 19 -2.92 -3.64 3.40
N LEU A 20 -2.24 -2.76 2.67
CA LEU A 20 -1.60 -1.58 3.26
C LEU A 20 -2.54 -0.39 3.29
N TYR A 21 -3.03 0.03 2.12
CA TYR A 21 -3.74 1.32 2.03
C TYR A 21 -5.11 1.29 2.72
N LEU A 22 -5.93 0.26 2.48
CA LEU A 22 -7.26 0.16 3.09
C LEU A 22 -7.21 -0.37 4.53
N MET A 23 -6.38 -1.38 4.81
CA MET A 23 -6.41 -2.14 6.07
C MET A 23 -5.27 -1.83 7.03
N ASN A 24 -4.33 -0.95 6.69
CA ASN A 24 -3.19 -0.59 7.54
C ASN A 24 -2.40 -1.82 8.06
N ASP A 25 -2.13 -2.79 7.19
CA ASP A 25 -1.44 -4.07 7.49
C ASP A 25 -2.09 -4.88 8.63
N ALA A 26 -3.42 -4.98 8.65
CA ALA A 26 -4.17 -5.74 9.68
C ALA A 26 -3.77 -7.22 9.82
N PHE A 27 -3.07 -7.79 8.84
CA PHE A 27 -2.59 -9.17 8.86
C PHE A 27 -1.10 -9.31 9.22
N ASP A 28 -0.41 -8.20 9.50
CA ASP A 28 1.01 -8.18 9.91
C ASP A 28 1.94 -8.86 8.87
N ASN A 29 1.60 -8.71 7.58
CA ASN A 29 2.34 -9.31 6.46
C ASN A 29 3.53 -8.43 6.03
N TYR A 30 3.52 -7.14 6.37
CA TYR A 30 4.47 -6.14 5.88
C TYR A 30 5.16 -5.38 7.01
N LYS A 31 5.63 -6.09 8.04
CA LYS A 31 6.23 -5.54 9.28
C LYS A 31 7.36 -4.52 9.09
N THR A 32 8.04 -4.55 7.95
CA THR A 32 9.13 -3.63 7.64
C THR A 32 8.67 -2.35 6.95
N ILE A 33 7.44 -2.32 6.43
CA ILE A 33 6.81 -1.16 5.82
C ILE A 33 6.01 -0.43 6.90
N LYS A 34 6.27 0.87 7.08
CA LYS A 34 5.59 1.67 8.12
C LYS A 34 4.89 2.87 7.51
N LEU A 35 3.69 3.20 8.00
CA LEU A 35 3.01 4.43 7.60
C LEU A 35 3.83 5.63 8.12
N ALA A 36 4.39 6.40 7.20
CA ALA A 36 5.21 7.57 7.51
C ALA A 36 4.36 8.84 7.61
N HIS A 37 3.28 8.91 6.81
CA HIS A 37 2.39 10.06 6.78
C HIS A 37 1.00 9.67 6.26
N SER A 38 -0.04 10.34 6.77
CA SER A 38 -1.41 10.25 6.26
C SER A 38 -2.02 11.65 6.24
N GLU A 39 -2.64 12.02 5.13
CA GLU A 39 -3.32 13.30 4.93
C GLU A 39 -4.75 13.08 4.44
N ASP A 40 -5.73 13.68 5.11
CA ASP A 40 -7.13 13.62 4.70
C ASP A 40 -7.36 14.24 3.32
N ASP A 41 -8.32 13.69 2.57
CA ASP A 41 -8.89 14.37 1.39
C ASP A 41 -9.38 15.77 1.78
N GLN A 42 -9.20 16.76 0.90
CA GLN A 42 -9.51 18.16 1.21
C GLN A 42 -10.98 18.38 1.63
N VAL A 43 -11.92 17.64 1.02
CA VAL A 43 -13.34 17.73 1.37
C VAL A 43 -13.58 17.10 2.74
N VAL A 44 -12.99 15.92 3.00
CA VAL A 44 -13.09 15.24 4.30
C VAL A 44 -12.50 16.12 5.41
N LYS A 45 -11.32 16.72 5.17
CA LYS A 45 -10.68 17.66 6.09
C LYS A 45 -11.58 18.85 6.40
N SER A 46 -12.20 19.45 5.38
CA SER A 46 -13.15 20.56 5.54
C SER A 46 -14.36 20.19 6.39
N LEU A 47 -14.92 19.00 6.17
CA LEU A 47 -16.07 18.50 6.95
C LEU A 47 -15.70 18.22 8.41
N LYS A 48 -14.53 17.60 8.66
CA LYS A 48 -14.02 17.39 10.02
C LYS A 48 -13.81 18.71 10.77
N MET A 49 -13.29 19.75 10.11
CA MET A 49 -13.13 21.08 10.70
C MET A 49 -14.47 21.74 11.11
N GLN A 50 -15.58 21.33 10.48
CA GLN A 50 -16.94 21.78 10.83
C GLN A 50 -17.58 20.95 11.96
N GLY A 51 -16.84 20.01 12.57
CA GLY A 51 -17.30 19.18 13.67
C GLY A 51 -18.00 17.89 13.24
N VAL A 52 -17.94 17.52 11.96
CA VAL A 52 -18.49 16.23 11.50
C VAL A 52 -17.50 15.11 11.84
N ASP A 53 -17.95 14.15 12.64
CA ASP A 53 -17.17 12.94 12.95
C ASP A 53 -17.18 11.96 11.77
N LEU A 54 -16.06 11.89 11.05
CA LEU A 54 -15.87 11.06 9.87
C LEU A 54 -14.60 10.21 10.02
N GLY A 55 -14.66 8.97 9.55
CA GLY A 55 -13.49 8.10 9.45
C GLY A 55 -12.51 8.54 8.36
N GLU A 56 -11.45 7.73 8.14
CA GLU A 56 -10.47 7.95 7.06
C GLU A 56 -11.11 7.85 5.67
N PHE A 57 -12.02 6.88 5.49
CA PHE A 57 -12.68 6.62 4.21
C PHE A 57 -14.13 7.05 4.26
N VAL A 58 -14.56 7.83 3.26
CA VAL A 58 -15.90 8.38 3.18
C VAL A 58 -16.46 8.14 1.77
N TYR A 59 -17.72 7.73 1.69
CA TYR A 59 -18.44 7.70 0.42
C TYR A 59 -19.28 8.98 0.28
N TYR A 60 -18.72 9.99 -0.39
CA TYR A 60 -19.37 11.27 -0.64
C TYR A 60 -19.02 11.75 -2.04
N GLN A 61 -20.04 11.75 -2.93
CA GLN A 61 -19.84 12.00 -4.36
C GLN A 61 -18.76 11.09 -4.98
N GLY A 62 -18.71 9.84 -4.52
CA GLY A 62 -17.66 8.88 -4.84
C GLY A 62 -16.88 8.44 -3.61
N PHE A 63 -15.94 7.51 -3.82
CA PHE A 63 -15.05 7.05 -2.76
C PHE A 63 -13.94 8.09 -2.52
N ARG A 64 -13.82 8.54 -1.27
CA ARG A 64 -12.78 9.46 -0.82
C ARG A 64 -11.96 8.78 0.26
N GLY A 65 -10.65 8.78 0.06
CA GLY A 65 -9.69 8.27 1.02
C GLY A 65 -8.51 9.23 1.17
N PRO A 66 -7.71 9.05 2.24
CA PRO A 66 -6.55 9.90 2.48
C PRO A 66 -5.43 9.61 1.49
N ILE A 67 -4.46 10.50 1.40
CA ILE A 67 -3.14 10.21 0.86
C ILE A 67 -2.32 9.54 1.96
N LYS A 68 -1.72 8.38 1.67
CA LYS A 68 -0.84 7.65 2.60
C LYS A 68 0.55 7.50 2.00
N ILE A 69 1.59 7.87 2.76
CA ILE A 69 3.00 7.69 2.40
C ILE A 69 3.60 6.65 3.33
N TRP A 70 4.28 5.66 2.74
CA TRP A 70 4.87 4.54 3.45
C TRP A 70 6.40 4.59 3.39
N ASP A 71 7.05 4.33 4.52
CA ASP A 71 8.48 4.11 4.61
C ASP A 71 8.78 2.64 4.29
N VAL A 72 9.51 2.41 3.19
CA VAL A 72 9.91 1.09 2.69
C VAL A 72 11.41 0.84 2.82
N ARG A 73 12.15 1.72 3.51
CA ARG A 73 13.62 1.64 3.57
C ARG A 73 14.14 0.45 4.34
N LYS A 74 13.33 -0.12 5.24
CA LYS A 74 13.69 -1.34 5.97
C LYS A 74 13.46 -2.56 5.06
N VAL A 75 14.53 -3.06 4.48
CA VAL A 75 14.53 -4.25 3.63
C VAL A 75 14.55 -5.51 4.53
N PRO A 76 13.62 -6.47 4.38
CA PRO A 76 13.68 -7.76 5.08
C PRO A 76 14.99 -8.51 4.81
N GLU A 77 15.53 -9.17 5.85
CA GLU A 77 16.81 -9.90 5.77
C GLU A 77 16.75 -11.14 4.85
N ASN A 78 15.56 -11.67 4.58
CA ASN A 78 15.34 -12.87 3.77
C ASN A 78 15.17 -12.57 2.27
N ILE A 79 15.47 -11.34 1.82
CA ILE A 79 15.45 -11.01 0.40
C ILE A 79 16.74 -11.53 -0.24
N LEU A 80 16.59 -12.39 -1.25
CA LEU A 80 17.69 -12.87 -2.05
C LEU A 80 18.24 -11.72 -2.90
N VAL A 81 19.45 -11.28 -2.57
CA VAL A 81 20.18 -10.33 -3.40
C VAL A 81 20.88 -11.11 -4.52
N LYS A 82 20.68 -10.62 -5.74
CA LYS A 82 21.27 -11.15 -6.96
C LYS A 82 22.09 -10.02 -7.58
N GLU A 83 23.41 -10.12 -7.47
CA GLU A 83 24.36 -9.08 -7.90
C GLU A 83 24.17 -8.71 -9.38
N GLU A 84 23.74 -9.67 -10.19
CA GLU A 84 23.43 -9.49 -11.60
C GLU A 84 22.37 -8.41 -11.85
N PHE A 85 21.40 -8.23 -10.94
CA PHE A 85 20.35 -7.21 -11.02
C PHE A 85 20.78 -5.83 -10.49
N LEU A 86 21.94 -5.75 -9.83
CA LEU A 86 22.49 -4.48 -9.35
C LEU A 86 23.35 -3.79 -10.42
N ARG A 87 23.66 -4.49 -11.53
CA ARG A 87 24.46 -3.96 -12.64
C ARG A 87 23.68 -2.90 -13.42
N ARG A 88 24.38 -1.82 -13.81
CA ARG A 88 23.80 -0.69 -14.59
C ARG A 88 23.90 -0.88 -16.11
N SER A 89 24.49 -1.98 -16.54
CA SER A 89 24.73 -2.32 -17.94
C SER A 89 24.71 -3.84 -18.08
N GLY A 90 24.29 -4.33 -19.25
CA GLY A 90 24.24 -5.75 -19.59
C GLY A 90 23.98 -5.92 -21.09
N ASP A 91 24.01 -7.17 -21.53
CA ASP A 91 23.73 -7.55 -22.92
C ASP A 91 22.24 -7.89 -23.11
N TRP A 92 21.79 -7.88 -24.37
CA TRP A 92 20.44 -8.31 -24.70
C TRP A 92 20.26 -9.80 -24.35
N ALA A 93 19.13 -10.14 -23.70
CA ALA A 93 18.77 -11.50 -23.27
C ALA A 93 19.74 -12.17 -22.26
N GLU A 94 20.58 -11.41 -21.57
CA GLU A 94 21.60 -11.96 -20.64
C GLU A 94 21.00 -12.79 -19.47
N PHE A 95 19.71 -12.63 -19.17
CA PHE A 95 19.04 -13.30 -18.05
C PHE A 95 17.94 -14.29 -18.47
N ASP A 96 17.83 -14.64 -19.75
CA ASP A 96 16.75 -15.50 -20.23
C ASP A 96 16.82 -16.91 -19.63
N ASP A 97 18.03 -17.39 -19.32
CA ASP A 97 18.28 -18.70 -18.71
C ASP A 97 18.54 -18.62 -17.19
N LEU A 98 18.23 -17.49 -16.54
CA LEU A 98 18.50 -17.31 -15.11
C LEU A 98 17.55 -18.16 -14.25
N GLU A 99 18.09 -19.21 -13.61
CA GLU A 99 17.33 -20.00 -12.64
C GLU A 99 17.26 -19.29 -11.28
N VAL A 100 16.06 -18.86 -10.90
CA VAL A 100 15.79 -18.33 -9.55
C VAL A 100 15.48 -19.49 -8.62
N VAL A 101 16.52 -20.10 -8.06
CA VAL A 101 16.38 -21.13 -7.01
C VAL A 101 16.08 -20.44 -5.68
N LYS A 102 15.04 -20.92 -4.98
CA LYS A 102 14.57 -20.40 -3.69
C LYS A 102 15.21 -21.12 -2.51
#